data_AF-A0A7C2DGI8-F1
#
_entry.id   AF-A0A7C2DGI8-F1
#
_cell.length_a   1.000
_cell.length_b   1.000
_cell.length_c   1.000
_cell.angle_alpha   90.00
_cell.angle_beta   90.00
_cell.angle_gamma   90.00
#
_symmetry.space_group_name_H-M   'P 1'
#
loop_
_entity.id
_entity.type
_entity.pdbx_description
1 polymer ?
#
loop_
_entity_poly.entity_id
_entity_poly.type
_entity_poly.pdbx_seq_one_letter_code
_entity_poly.pdbx_strand_id
1 'polypeptide(L)'
;MRNRRRSRRQSGNSLIEFALGFALLMPLYVWMLIYGLDLKHLMQVSQVSRDAGHMYARGVDFSLPGNQDVLVRLAAGMHMTRTGGAGVVILTRVLKVGAQECTDGGIAVSSCSNLGQAVITQRIVVGNASLRPSKIGTPPASLLLADGSIAPSDYLTKSGARAANFNSILNLADGEFAYVAEAWFESPVKDFPTNNSRGPLYARTIF
;
A
#
# COMPACT_ATOMS: atom_id res chain seq x y z
N MET A 1 53.49 -37.18 44.91
CA MET A 1 53.30 -36.06 43.96
C MET A 1 52.09 -36.37 43.08
N ARG A 2 51.00 -35.62 43.23
CA ARG A 2 49.66 -35.93 42.72
C ARG A 2 49.22 -34.85 41.72
N ASN A 3 48.44 -35.26 40.71
CA ASN A 3 47.62 -34.47 39.78
C ASN A 3 48.27 -33.80 38.55
N ARG A 4 48.26 -34.54 37.43
CA ARG A 4 48.33 -33.98 36.05
C ARG A 4 47.20 -34.50 35.11
N ARG A 5 46.00 -34.81 35.64
CA ARG A 5 44.88 -35.34 34.81
C ARG A 5 43.67 -34.40 34.63
N ARG A 6 43.71 -33.14 35.11
CA ARG A 6 42.53 -32.25 35.09
C ARG A 6 42.30 -31.44 33.81
N SER A 7 43.28 -31.23 32.92
CA SER A 7 43.11 -30.27 31.80
C SER A 7 42.29 -30.77 30.60
N ARG A 8 42.23 -32.08 30.33
CA ARG A 8 41.52 -32.63 29.16
C ARG A 8 39.99 -32.64 29.24
N ARG A 9 39.40 -32.58 30.45
CA ARG A 9 37.94 -32.56 30.63
C ARG A 9 37.33 -31.15 30.65
N GLN A 10 38.13 -30.10 30.82
CA GLN A 10 37.65 -28.72 30.83
C GLN A 10 37.49 -28.13 29.42
N SER A 11 38.23 -28.61 28.42
CA SER A 11 38.12 -28.13 27.03
C SER A 11 36.84 -28.60 26.33
N GLY A 12 36.33 -29.80 26.64
CA GLY A 12 35.12 -30.34 26.02
C GLY A 12 33.82 -29.65 26.45
N ASN A 13 33.76 -29.15 27.69
CA ASN A 13 32.56 -28.48 28.20
C ASN A 13 32.31 -27.15 27.51
N SER A 14 33.37 -26.38 27.23
CA SER A 14 33.28 -25.09 26.51
C SER A 14 32.74 -25.23 25.08
N LEU A 15 33.02 -26.35 24.41
CA LEU A 15 32.61 -26.60 23.03
C LEU A 15 31.12 -26.99 22.96
N ILE A 16 30.63 -27.73 23.96
CA ILE A 16 29.20 -28.07 24.09
C ILE A 16 28.38 -26.83 24.47
N GLU A 17 28.89 -26.01 25.38
CA GLU A 17 28.23 -24.77 25.79
C GLU A 17 28.16 -23.76 24.63
N PHE A 18 29.23 -23.63 23.86
CA PHE A 18 29.23 -22.83 22.63
C PHE A 18 28.27 -23.40 21.58
N ALA A 19 28.23 -24.72 21.38
CA ALA A 19 27.31 -25.35 20.42
C ALA A 19 25.84 -25.13 20.80
N LEU A 20 25.49 -25.24 22.09
CA LEU A 20 24.14 -24.97 22.59
C LEU A 20 23.78 -23.48 22.46
N GLY A 21 24.70 -22.57 22.78
CA GLY A 21 24.50 -21.14 22.57
C GLY A 21 24.33 -20.78 21.10
N PHE A 22 25.14 -21.36 20.21
CA PHE A 22 25.08 -21.12 18.78
C PHE A 22 23.80 -21.67 18.15
N ALA A 23 23.32 -22.84 18.60
CA ALA A 23 22.05 -23.42 18.16
C ALA A 23 20.85 -22.51 18.44
N LEU A 24 20.91 -21.70 19.51
CA LEU A 24 19.87 -20.72 19.83
C LEU A 24 20.09 -19.38 19.11
N LEU A 25 21.33 -18.88 19.08
CA LEU A 25 21.63 -17.55 18.55
C LEU A 25 21.53 -17.49 17.02
N MET A 26 21.96 -18.54 16.32
CA MET A 26 22.02 -18.54 14.85
C MET A 26 20.62 -18.36 14.21
N PRO A 27 19.58 -19.10 14.61
CA PRO A 27 18.22 -18.85 14.11
C PRO A 27 17.74 -17.43 14.43
N LEU A 28 18.03 -16.91 15.63
CA LEU A 28 17.58 -15.59 16.06
C LEU A 28 18.20 -14.47 15.22
N TYR A 29 19.49 -14.57 14.90
CA TYR A 29 20.17 -13.64 13.99
C TYR A 29 19.61 -13.70 12.57
N VAL A 30 19.36 -14.89 12.03
CA VAL A 30 18.77 -15.06 10.69
C VAL A 30 17.38 -14.43 10.64
N TRP A 31 16.54 -14.65 11.67
CA TRP A 31 15.23 -14.02 11.75
C TRP A 31 15.31 -12.49 11.84
N MET A 32 16.23 -11.96 12.66
CA MET A 32 16.44 -10.52 12.77
C MET A 32 16.80 -9.89 11.42
N LEU A 33 17.67 -10.54 10.64
CA LEU A 33 18.06 -10.05 9.30
C LEU A 33 16.86 -10.04 8.34
N ILE A 34 16.04 -11.09 8.35
CA ILE A 34 14.83 -11.17 7.50
C ILE A 34 13.84 -10.05 7.84
N TYR A 35 13.55 -9.86 9.13
CA TYR A 35 12.65 -8.76 9.56
C TYR A 35 13.26 -7.39 9.26
N GLY A 36 14.57 -7.22 9.36
CA GLY A 36 15.25 -5.97 9.03
C GLY A 36 15.14 -5.60 7.55
N LEU A 37 15.26 -6.59 6.65
CA LEU A 37 15.07 -6.38 5.21
C LEU A 37 13.63 -5.98 4.88
N ASP A 38 12.66 -6.65 5.50
CA ASP A 38 11.23 -6.37 5.31
C ASP A 38 10.85 -4.98 5.85
N LEU A 39 11.37 -4.61 7.03
CA LEU A 39 11.18 -3.29 7.63
C LEU A 39 11.75 -2.18 6.73
N LYS A 40 12.97 -2.36 6.20
CA LYS A 40 13.57 -1.39 5.28
C LYS A 40 12.69 -1.17 4.06
N HIS A 41 12.18 -2.25 3.47
CA HIS A 41 11.31 -2.15 2.30
C HIS A 41 9.97 -1.50 2.65
N LEU A 42 9.38 -1.81 3.80
CA LEU A 42 8.15 -1.17 4.27
C LEU A 42 8.32 0.34 4.47
N MET A 43 9.47 0.80 4.96
CA MET A 43 9.79 2.23 5.02
C MET A 43 9.85 2.87 3.64
N GLN A 44 10.45 2.21 2.65
CA GLN A 44 10.48 2.68 1.24
C GLN A 44 9.07 2.77 0.65
N VAL A 45 8.24 1.74 0.86
CA VAL A 45 6.84 1.71 0.42
C VAL A 45 6.04 2.86 1.04
N SER A 46 6.27 3.15 2.33
CA SER A 46 5.63 4.28 3.01
C SER A 46 6.07 5.63 2.45
N GLN A 47 7.36 5.80 2.12
CA GLN A 47 7.86 7.02 1.47
C GLN A 47 7.23 7.22 0.10
N VAL A 48 7.19 6.17 -0.74
CA VAL A 48 6.57 6.25 -2.06
C VAL A 48 5.08 6.58 -1.98
N SER A 49 4.33 5.95 -1.06
CA SER A 49 2.92 6.31 -0.84
C SER A 49 2.77 7.79 -0.49
N ARG A 50 3.58 8.29 0.45
CA ARG A 50 3.52 9.68 0.91
C ARG A 50 3.87 10.67 -0.21
N ASP A 51 4.96 10.43 -0.92
CA ASP A 51 5.44 11.35 -1.95
C ASP A 51 4.50 11.37 -3.15
N ALA A 52 4.03 10.20 -3.59
CA ALA A 52 3.03 10.09 -4.66
C ALA A 52 1.72 10.79 -4.27
N GLY A 53 1.23 10.57 -3.05
CA GLY A 53 0.00 11.21 -2.59
C GLY A 53 0.14 12.72 -2.41
N HIS A 54 1.29 13.22 -1.97
CA HIS A 54 1.58 14.65 -1.90
C HIS A 54 1.63 15.32 -3.27
N MET A 55 2.14 14.64 -4.29
CA MET A 55 2.12 15.13 -5.67
C MET A 55 0.69 15.11 -6.23
N TYR A 56 -0.05 14.02 -5.97
CA TYR A 56 -1.42 13.85 -6.43
C TYR A 56 -2.37 14.89 -5.83
N ALA A 57 -2.29 15.13 -4.51
CA ALA A 57 -3.09 16.13 -3.81
C ALA A 57 -2.78 17.57 -4.28
N ARG A 58 -1.59 17.82 -4.85
CA ARG A 58 -1.21 19.12 -5.44
C ARG A 58 -1.59 19.25 -6.93
N GLY A 59 -2.31 18.28 -7.49
CA GLY A 59 -2.83 18.35 -8.86
C GLY A 59 -1.88 17.81 -9.92
N VAL A 60 -0.86 17.01 -9.55
CA VAL A 60 -0.07 16.28 -10.55
C VAL A 60 -0.94 15.17 -11.17
N ASP A 61 -1.11 15.21 -12.49
CA ASP A 61 -1.90 14.24 -13.22
C ASP A 61 -1.09 12.97 -13.56
N PHE A 62 -1.35 11.88 -12.84
CA PHE A 62 -0.70 10.59 -13.06
C PHE A 62 -1.35 9.75 -14.17
N SER A 63 -2.35 10.25 -14.89
CA SER A 63 -2.81 9.62 -16.14
C SER A 63 -1.75 9.74 -17.26
N LEU A 64 -0.91 10.77 -17.17
CA LEU A 64 0.14 11.05 -18.14
C LEU A 64 1.39 10.17 -17.91
N PRO A 65 1.94 9.55 -18.96
CA PRO A 65 3.06 8.62 -18.83
C PRO A 65 4.34 9.27 -18.25
N GLY A 66 4.55 10.56 -18.52
CA GLY A 66 5.69 11.30 -17.96
C GLY A 66 5.63 11.44 -16.43
N ASN A 67 4.44 11.62 -15.86
CA ASN A 67 4.26 11.70 -14.41
C ASN A 67 4.31 10.30 -13.77
N GLN A 68 3.87 9.28 -14.48
CA GLN A 68 4.05 7.88 -14.06
C GLN A 68 5.53 7.50 -13.96
N ASP A 69 6.39 8.00 -14.85
CA ASP A 69 7.84 7.79 -14.75
C ASP A 69 8.44 8.36 -13.48
N VAL A 70 7.96 9.53 -13.04
CA VAL A 70 8.41 10.12 -11.78
C VAL A 70 8.08 9.18 -10.62
N LEU A 71 6.89 8.59 -10.63
CA LEU A 71 6.47 7.63 -9.61
C LEU A 71 7.29 6.33 -9.66
N VAL A 72 7.61 5.82 -10.85
CA VAL A 72 8.53 4.68 -11.02
C VAL A 72 9.94 5.01 -10.50
N ARG A 73 10.42 6.24 -10.69
CA ARG A 73 11.71 6.70 -10.16
C ARG A 73 11.70 6.86 -8.64
N LEU A 74 10.60 7.32 -8.05
CA LEU A 74 10.42 7.32 -6.59
C LEU A 74 10.48 5.89 -6.03
N ALA A 75 9.97 4.92 -6.78
CA ALA A 75 10.02 3.49 -6.47
C ALA A 75 11.33 2.79 -6.91
N ALA A 76 12.42 3.53 -7.14
CA ALA A 76 13.69 2.95 -7.59
C ALA A 76 14.18 1.84 -6.66
N GLY A 77 14.56 0.70 -7.24
CA GLY A 77 15.01 -0.48 -6.50
C GLY A 77 13.89 -1.39 -5.97
N MET A 78 12.62 -1.05 -6.20
CA MET A 78 11.46 -1.89 -5.83
C MET A 78 10.82 -2.60 -7.04
N HIS A 79 11.50 -2.60 -8.19
CA HIS A 79 11.10 -3.32 -9.41
C HIS A 79 9.68 -3.03 -9.92
N MET A 80 9.18 -1.81 -9.70
CA MET A 80 7.93 -1.32 -10.28
C MET A 80 8.16 -0.78 -11.69
N THR A 81 7.19 -0.97 -12.58
CA THR A 81 7.15 -0.32 -13.91
C THR A 81 5.82 0.42 -14.08
N ARG A 82 5.56 1.05 -15.24
CA ARG A 82 4.31 1.81 -15.44
C ARG A 82 3.06 0.92 -15.43
N THR A 83 3.16 -0.30 -15.96
CA THR A 83 2.01 -1.20 -16.18
C THR A 83 2.23 -2.60 -15.57
N GLY A 84 3.27 -2.79 -14.76
CA GLY A 84 3.63 -4.08 -14.22
C GLY A 84 4.72 -4.01 -13.15
N GLY A 85 5.48 -5.10 -13.04
CA GLY A 85 6.53 -5.25 -12.04
C GLY A 85 6.01 -5.77 -10.70
N ALA A 86 6.84 -5.59 -9.66
CA ALA A 86 6.61 -6.09 -8.32
C ALA A 86 5.89 -5.08 -7.40
N GLY A 87 5.30 -4.03 -7.97
CA GLY A 87 4.64 -2.97 -7.21
C GLY A 87 3.48 -2.31 -7.95
N VAL A 88 2.56 -1.75 -7.18
CA VAL A 88 1.44 -0.95 -7.68
C VAL A 88 1.15 0.21 -6.71
N VAL A 89 0.95 1.39 -7.28
CA VAL A 89 0.47 2.56 -6.54
C VAL A 89 -0.90 2.94 -7.11
N ILE A 90 -1.87 3.08 -6.21
CA ILE A 90 -3.26 3.40 -6.51
C ILE A 90 -3.56 4.75 -5.89
N LEU A 91 -3.85 5.73 -6.72
CA LEU A 91 -4.25 7.07 -6.33
C LEU A 91 -5.76 7.18 -6.49
N THR A 92 -6.44 7.64 -5.44
CA THR A 92 -7.91 7.73 -5.42
C THR A 92 -8.33 9.06 -4.83
N ARG A 93 -9.20 9.80 -5.52
CA ARG A 93 -9.88 10.97 -4.97
C ARG A 93 -11.27 10.58 -4.49
N VAL A 94 -11.54 10.86 -3.23
CA VAL A 94 -12.82 10.58 -2.56
C VAL A 94 -13.52 11.90 -2.29
N LEU A 95 -14.82 11.97 -2.55
CA LEU A 95 -15.72 13.08 -2.24
C LEU A 95 -16.84 12.56 -1.35
N LYS A 96 -17.22 13.33 -0.34
CA LYS A 96 -18.47 13.11 0.38
C LYS A 96 -19.61 13.84 -0.33
N VAL A 97 -20.57 13.07 -0.84
CA VAL A 97 -21.71 13.63 -1.58
C VAL A 97 -22.73 14.18 -0.59
N GLY A 98 -22.94 15.50 -0.61
CA GLY A 98 -24.07 16.17 0.02
C GLY A 98 -25.15 16.56 -1.00
N ALA A 99 -26.13 17.33 -0.52
CA ALA A 99 -27.24 17.78 -1.36
C ALA A 99 -26.78 18.77 -2.46
N GLN A 100 -25.79 19.61 -2.13
CA GLN A 100 -25.25 20.62 -3.04
C GLN A 100 -24.52 19.97 -4.23
N GLU A 101 -23.76 18.91 -3.99
CA GLU A 101 -23.02 18.18 -5.01
C GLU A 101 -23.98 17.48 -5.98
N CYS A 102 -25.13 17.01 -5.49
CA CYS A 102 -26.17 16.45 -6.34
C CYS A 102 -26.77 17.53 -7.25
N THR A 103 -27.12 18.70 -6.70
CA THR A 103 -27.69 19.81 -7.50
C THR A 103 -26.70 20.38 -8.50
N ASP A 104 -25.43 20.55 -8.12
CA ASP A 104 -24.37 21.06 -8.99
C ASP A 104 -24.02 20.04 -10.09
N GLY A 105 -24.17 18.75 -9.80
CA GLY A 105 -24.08 17.67 -10.78
C GLY A 105 -25.29 17.54 -11.71
N GLY A 106 -26.30 18.41 -11.58
CA GLY A 106 -27.50 18.41 -12.41
C GLY A 106 -28.50 17.31 -12.07
N ILE A 107 -28.43 16.75 -10.86
CA ILE A 107 -29.29 15.64 -10.41
C ILE A 107 -30.19 16.10 -9.27
N ALA A 108 -31.49 15.80 -9.38
CA ALA A 108 -32.42 16.06 -8.29
C ALA A 108 -31.99 15.27 -7.04
N VAL A 109 -32.02 15.92 -5.87
CA VAL A 109 -31.60 15.30 -4.59
C VAL A 109 -32.33 13.97 -4.33
N SER A 110 -33.60 13.87 -4.73
CA SER A 110 -34.40 12.63 -4.64
C SER A 110 -33.91 11.48 -5.52
N SER A 111 -33.18 11.77 -6.59
CA SER A 111 -32.59 10.78 -7.52
C SER A 111 -31.10 10.53 -7.24
N CYS A 112 -30.53 11.21 -6.24
CA CYS A 112 -29.13 11.08 -5.87
C CYS A 112 -28.93 9.88 -4.93
N SER A 113 -28.71 8.69 -5.51
CA SER A 113 -28.63 7.45 -4.74
C SER A 113 -27.42 7.40 -3.78
N ASN A 114 -26.37 8.18 -4.05
CA ASN A 114 -25.16 8.26 -3.24
C ASN A 114 -25.15 9.44 -2.26
N LEU A 115 -26.28 10.12 -2.05
CA LEU A 115 -26.41 11.18 -1.04
C LEU A 115 -25.96 10.69 0.34
N GLY A 116 -25.11 11.48 1.01
CA GLY A 116 -24.52 11.16 2.30
C GLY A 116 -23.49 10.03 2.27
N GLN A 117 -23.01 9.59 1.10
CA GLN A 117 -21.98 8.56 0.96
C GLN A 117 -20.64 9.15 0.51
N ALA A 118 -19.54 8.52 0.90
CA ALA A 118 -18.23 8.78 0.34
C ALA A 118 -18.11 8.04 -1.01
N VAL A 119 -17.79 8.77 -2.07
CA VAL A 119 -17.68 8.23 -3.44
C VAL A 119 -16.32 8.55 -4.04
N ILE A 120 -15.83 7.65 -4.87
CA ILE A 120 -14.63 7.80 -5.66
C ILE A 120 -14.99 8.65 -6.87
N THR A 121 -14.26 9.74 -7.06
CA THR A 121 -14.41 10.65 -8.22
C THR A 121 -13.26 10.53 -9.20
N GLN A 122 -12.13 9.97 -8.78
CA GLN A 122 -11.02 9.64 -9.65
C GLN A 122 -10.23 8.47 -9.07
N ARG A 123 -9.73 7.59 -9.94
CA ARG A 123 -8.83 6.50 -9.59
C ARG A 123 -7.80 6.31 -10.69
N ILE A 124 -6.52 6.39 -10.33
CA ILE A 124 -5.39 6.12 -11.21
C ILE A 124 -4.57 4.98 -10.62
N VAL A 125 -4.24 3.99 -11.45
CA VAL A 125 -3.43 2.83 -11.06
C VAL A 125 -2.16 2.85 -11.88
N VAL A 126 -1.01 2.87 -11.21
CA VAL A 126 0.32 2.79 -11.83
C VAL A 126 1.01 1.54 -11.32
N GLY A 127 1.58 0.74 -12.22
CA GLY A 127 2.22 -0.54 -11.91
C GLY A 127 1.34 -1.75 -12.15
N ASN A 128 1.61 -2.82 -11.41
CA ASN A 128 0.92 -4.10 -11.57
C ASN A 128 -0.47 -4.08 -10.92
N ALA A 129 -1.50 -3.70 -11.67
CA ALA A 129 -2.88 -3.65 -11.20
C ALA A 129 -3.40 -4.99 -10.64
N SER A 130 -2.83 -6.11 -11.06
CA SER A 130 -3.20 -7.45 -10.60
C SER A 130 -2.54 -7.84 -9.27
N LEU A 131 -1.57 -7.07 -8.76
CA LEU A 131 -0.85 -7.40 -7.53
C LEU A 131 -1.80 -7.39 -6.33
N ARG A 132 -2.52 -6.28 -6.12
CA ARG A 132 -3.55 -6.14 -5.08
C ARG A 132 -4.60 -5.09 -5.47
N PRO A 133 -5.87 -5.29 -5.11
CA PRO A 133 -6.90 -4.27 -5.26
C PRO A 133 -6.73 -3.15 -4.21
N SER A 134 -7.36 -2.01 -4.49
CA SER A 134 -7.49 -0.90 -3.53
C SER A 134 -8.33 -1.34 -2.32
N LYS A 135 -7.97 -0.88 -1.11
CA LYS A 135 -8.82 -1.08 0.08
C LYS A 135 -9.96 -0.06 0.17
N ILE A 136 -9.89 1.04 -0.59
CA ILE A 136 -10.91 2.09 -0.63
C ILE A 136 -12.03 1.72 -1.60
N GLY A 137 -11.70 1.11 -2.73
CA GLY A 137 -12.67 0.64 -3.69
C GLY A 137 -12.09 0.50 -5.08
N THR A 138 -12.72 -0.34 -5.88
CA THR A 138 -12.34 -0.55 -7.29
C THR A 138 -13.58 -0.32 -8.14
N PRO A 139 -13.83 0.93 -8.58
CA PRO A 139 -14.90 1.23 -9.50
C PRO A 139 -14.78 0.37 -10.76
N PRO A 140 -15.90 -0.09 -11.34
CA PRO A 140 -15.89 -0.79 -12.62
C PRO A 140 -15.20 0.04 -13.70
N ALA A 141 -14.45 -0.62 -14.59
CA ALA A 141 -13.74 0.06 -15.67
C ALA A 141 -14.67 0.85 -16.59
N SER A 142 -15.95 0.48 -16.69
CA SER A 142 -16.97 1.21 -17.44
C SER A 142 -17.34 2.58 -16.87
N LEU A 143 -16.96 2.88 -15.63
CA LEU A 143 -17.18 4.19 -14.99
C LEU A 143 -15.97 5.11 -15.09
N LEU A 144 -14.79 4.56 -15.42
CA LEU A 144 -13.54 5.29 -15.46
C LEU A 144 -13.32 5.87 -16.85
N LEU A 145 -13.10 7.18 -16.91
CA LEU A 145 -12.63 7.90 -18.08
C LEU A 145 -11.13 7.64 -18.28
N ALA A 146 -10.59 8.08 -19.43
CA ALA A 146 -9.19 7.85 -19.78
C ALA A 146 -8.18 8.47 -18.79
N ASP A 147 -8.58 9.55 -18.13
CA ASP A 147 -7.81 10.24 -17.06
C ASP A 147 -8.03 9.62 -15.66
N GLY A 148 -8.78 8.51 -15.60
CA GLY A 148 -9.17 7.85 -14.37
C GLY A 148 -10.28 8.56 -13.60
N SER A 149 -10.85 9.66 -14.11
CA SER A 149 -11.98 10.34 -13.47
C SER A 149 -13.29 9.56 -13.66
N ILE A 150 -14.28 9.84 -12.83
CA ILE A 150 -15.64 9.33 -12.96
C ILE A 150 -16.55 10.52 -13.22
N ALA A 151 -17.46 10.40 -14.18
CA ALA A 151 -18.40 11.48 -14.51
C ALA A 151 -19.32 11.82 -13.32
N PRO A 152 -19.73 13.09 -13.13
CA PRO A 152 -20.67 13.49 -12.07
C PRO A 152 -21.95 12.68 -12.04
N SER A 153 -22.56 12.45 -13.21
CA SER A 153 -23.77 11.63 -13.31
C SER A 153 -23.59 10.22 -12.73
N ASP A 154 -22.37 9.69 -12.84
CA ASP A 154 -22.04 8.32 -12.46
C ASP A 154 -21.64 8.21 -10.99
N TYR A 155 -20.76 9.07 -10.49
CA TYR A 155 -20.39 8.99 -9.07
C TYR A 155 -21.51 9.43 -8.13
N LEU A 156 -22.50 10.20 -8.61
CA LEU A 156 -23.68 10.59 -7.82
C LEU A 156 -24.78 9.52 -7.77
N THR A 157 -24.88 8.67 -8.80
CA THR A 157 -26.02 7.73 -8.94
C THR A 157 -25.64 6.26 -8.91
N LYS A 158 -24.40 5.89 -9.22
CA LYS A 158 -23.98 4.50 -9.33
C LYS A 158 -23.30 4.04 -8.05
N SER A 159 -23.80 2.95 -7.47
CA SER A 159 -23.23 2.37 -6.24
C SER A 159 -21.81 1.86 -6.42
N GLY A 160 -21.40 1.50 -7.64
CA GLY A 160 -20.04 1.08 -7.96
C GLY A 160 -18.96 2.16 -7.76
N ALA A 161 -19.36 3.43 -7.63
CA ALA A 161 -18.44 4.52 -7.28
C ALA A 161 -18.28 4.70 -5.77
N ARG A 162 -19.04 4.02 -4.91
CA ARG A 162 -18.94 4.20 -3.45
C ARG A 162 -17.58 3.73 -2.92
N ALA A 163 -16.98 4.52 -2.04
CA ALA A 163 -15.78 4.15 -1.31
C ALA A 163 -16.17 3.25 -0.13
N ALA A 164 -15.69 2.01 -0.14
CA ALA A 164 -16.01 1.01 0.88
C ALA A 164 -15.38 1.39 2.22
N ASN A 165 -16.22 1.48 3.27
CA ASN A 165 -15.80 1.75 4.66
C ASN A 165 -14.98 3.04 4.85
N PHE A 166 -15.01 3.99 3.91
CA PHE A 166 -14.17 5.20 3.98
C PHE A 166 -14.50 6.05 5.21
N ASN A 167 -15.78 6.14 5.58
CA ASN A 167 -16.24 6.89 6.76
C ASN A 167 -15.64 6.37 8.09
N SER A 168 -15.21 5.09 8.15
CA SER A 168 -14.51 4.55 9.33
C SER A 168 -13.02 4.91 9.38
N ILE A 169 -12.46 5.35 8.25
CA ILE A 169 -11.05 5.75 8.12
C ILE A 169 -10.94 7.26 8.32
N LEU A 170 -11.74 8.02 7.58
CA LEU A 170 -11.83 9.48 7.66
C LEU A 170 -13.28 9.88 7.41
N ASN A 171 -13.89 10.53 8.39
CA ASN A 171 -15.25 11.05 8.25
C ASN A 171 -15.19 12.45 7.64
N LEU A 172 -15.61 12.55 6.38
CA LEU A 172 -15.67 13.80 5.62
C LEU A 172 -17.02 14.48 5.84
N ALA A 173 -17.01 15.82 5.91
CA ALA A 173 -18.21 16.62 5.79
C ALA A 173 -18.70 16.68 4.34
N ASP A 174 -19.95 17.03 4.14
CA ASP A 174 -20.55 17.15 2.81
C ASP A 174 -19.78 18.16 1.95
N GLY A 175 -19.40 17.76 0.74
CA GLY A 175 -18.58 18.55 -0.19
C GLY A 175 -17.07 18.48 0.03
N GLU A 176 -16.61 17.81 1.08
CA GLU A 176 -15.17 17.64 1.32
C GLU A 176 -14.57 16.55 0.44
N PHE A 177 -13.33 16.81 0.01
CA PHE A 177 -12.50 15.87 -0.74
C PHE A 177 -11.37 15.33 0.13
N ALA A 178 -11.00 14.08 -0.11
CA ALA A 178 -9.77 13.48 0.39
C ALA A 178 -9.00 12.84 -0.76
N TYR A 179 -7.67 12.92 -0.70
CA TYR A 179 -6.78 12.26 -1.65
C TYR A 179 -6.08 11.10 -0.97
N VAL A 180 -6.25 9.90 -1.51
CA VAL A 180 -5.69 8.67 -0.96
C VAL A 180 -4.64 8.12 -1.90
N ALA A 181 -3.46 7.83 -1.37
CA ALA A 181 -2.43 7.07 -2.08
C ALA A 181 -2.18 5.75 -1.37
N GLU A 182 -2.46 4.65 -2.06
CA GLU A 182 -2.19 3.29 -1.61
C GLU A 182 -1.01 2.71 -2.39
N ALA A 183 -0.03 2.16 -1.69
CA ALA A 183 1.13 1.54 -2.30
C ALA A 183 1.22 0.08 -1.85
N TRP A 184 1.38 -0.81 -2.82
CA TRP A 184 1.59 -2.24 -2.61
C TRP A 184 2.87 -2.69 -3.32
N PHE A 185 3.76 -3.37 -2.61
CA PHE A 185 4.99 -3.90 -3.20
C PHE A 185 5.26 -5.30 -2.66
N GLU A 186 5.81 -6.17 -3.49
CA GLU A 186 6.22 -7.50 -3.04
C GLU A 186 7.30 -7.41 -1.97
N SER A 187 7.24 -8.30 -0.97
CA SER A 187 8.28 -8.38 0.05
C SER A 187 9.55 -9.02 -0.55
N PRO A 188 10.75 -8.49 -0.26
CA PRO A 188 12.01 -9.07 -0.74
C PRO A 188 12.28 -10.46 -0.14
N VAL A 189 11.57 -10.81 0.94
CA VAL A 189 11.69 -12.11 1.63
C VAL A 189 10.48 -13.01 1.37
N LYS A 190 9.70 -12.74 0.31
CA LYS A 190 8.52 -13.54 -0.07
C LYS A 190 8.87 -15.02 -0.32
N ASP A 191 10.04 -15.27 -0.89
CA ASP A 191 10.53 -16.62 -1.25
C ASP A 191 11.47 -17.20 -0.19
N PHE A 192 11.61 -16.55 0.97
CA PHE A 192 12.42 -17.10 2.04
C PHE A 192 11.74 -18.38 2.57
N PRO A 193 12.47 -19.50 2.74
CA PRO A 193 11.92 -20.78 3.20
C PRO A 193 11.46 -20.68 4.66
N THR A 194 10.29 -20.08 4.86
CA THR A 194 9.54 -20.05 6.10
C THR A 194 8.12 -20.49 5.84
N ASN A 195 7.45 -20.99 6.88
CA ASN A 195 6.08 -21.49 6.79
C ASN A 195 5.04 -20.36 6.58
N ASN A 196 5.49 -19.09 6.59
CA ASN A 196 4.65 -17.92 6.42
C ASN A 196 4.99 -17.29 5.06
N SER A 197 4.18 -17.55 4.04
CA SER A 197 4.21 -16.81 2.79
C SER A 197 3.92 -15.33 3.08
N ARG A 198 4.99 -14.51 3.17
CA ARG A 198 4.85 -13.08 3.40
C ARG A 198 4.19 -12.43 2.18
N GLY A 199 3.01 -11.87 2.40
CA GLY A 199 2.28 -11.13 1.37
C GLY A 199 2.97 -9.81 1.00
N PRO A 200 2.42 -9.09 0.01
CA PRO A 200 2.93 -7.77 -0.35
C PRO A 200 2.78 -6.78 0.79
N LEU A 201 3.77 -5.90 0.92
CA LEU A 201 3.82 -4.78 1.84
C LEU A 201 2.83 -3.70 1.41
N TYR A 202 2.19 -3.06 2.39
CA TYR A 202 1.16 -2.05 2.18
C TYR A 202 1.48 -0.77 2.93
N ALA A 203 1.35 0.36 2.24
CA ALA A 203 1.25 1.67 2.88
C ALA A 203 0.07 2.45 2.31
N ARG A 204 -0.55 3.27 3.16
CA ARG A 204 -1.58 4.22 2.78
C ARG A 204 -1.30 5.56 3.40
N THR A 205 -1.47 6.60 2.60
CA THR A 205 -1.46 8.00 3.04
C THR A 205 -2.73 8.69 2.55
N ILE A 206 -3.24 9.60 3.36
CA ILE A 206 -4.47 10.37 3.10
C ILE A 206 -4.12 11.84 3.32
N PHE A 207 -4.56 12.68 2.39
CA PHE A 207 -4.38 14.13 2.37
C PHE A 207 -5.72 14.83 2.26
#